data_AF-A0A2V8M4Q7-F1
#
_entry.id   AF-A0A2V8M4Q7-F1
#
_cell.length_a   1.000
_cell.length_b   1.000
_cell.length_c   1.000
_cell.angle_alpha   90.00
_cell.angle_beta   90.00
_cell.angle_gamma   90.00
#
_symmetry.space_group_name_H-M   'P 1'
#
loop_
_entity.id
_entity.type
_entity.pdbx_description
1 polymer ?
#
loop_
_entity_poly.entity_id
_entity_poly.type
_entity_poly.pdbx_seq_one_letter_code
_entity_poly.pdbx_strand_id
1 'polypeptide(L)'
;MSRRSEVSSRGALKGALEPEPQTGTPGLDFTQRVEFVVLAVRERAARCRVRGAGTIITLRAHRIWHIFPGEIVVVRPHKEWSFAGHSYLSGEIESTTLDAAAIGLQPLQLEELDMWDPHQHYWGEEGERIEQWAEPIIARGPRREFRLQHMLPGEDTQDPFWDPIIEAMELKDSGNSKEACNVLMDLCQADLRCLDAHAHLGYLAFDHTPKEAIRHYAVGLGIGGLSLPNPFDGLLPWGYIDNRPFLRCMHGYGLCLWRLGRFDEAEQVFEKMLWLNPTDNQGARFLVEDIRARVTWADRAPENAATQAATLP
;
A
#
# COMPACT_ATOMS: atom_id res chain seq x y z
N MET A 1 7.95 10.05 -25.21
CA MET A 1 7.90 8.65 -25.71
C MET A 1 6.82 8.54 -26.78
N SER A 2 6.91 7.55 -27.67
CA SER A 2 5.97 7.36 -28.79
C SER A 2 4.81 6.46 -28.33
N ARG A 3 3.57 6.69 -28.79
CA ARG A 3 2.39 5.84 -28.47
C ARG A 3 2.62 4.33 -28.70
N ARG A 4 3.60 3.94 -29.52
CA ARG A 4 3.96 2.53 -29.71
C ARG A 4 4.72 1.91 -28.52
N SER A 5 5.54 2.67 -27.80
CA SER A 5 6.24 2.16 -26.61
C SER A 5 5.27 1.99 -25.44
N GLU A 6 4.38 2.97 -25.21
CA GLU A 6 3.32 2.90 -24.19
C GLU A 6 2.39 1.68 -24.36
N VAL A 7 2.03 1.33 -25.60
CA VAL A 7 1.20 0.15 -25.90
C VAL A 7 1.96 -1.16 -25.60
N SER A 8 3.28 -1.17 -25.77
CA SER A 8 4.13 -2.32 -25.46
C SER A 8 4.26 -2.54 -23.96
N SER A 9 4.50 -1.48 -23.19
CA SER A 9 4.77 -1.58 -21.75
C SER A 9 3.53 -1.89 -20.93
N ARG A 10 2.37 -1.33 -21.28
CA ARG A 10 1.07 -1.82 -20.76
C ARG A 10 0.78 -3.28 -21.15
N GLY A 11 1.39 -3.77 -22.22
CA GLY A 11 1.35 -5.18 -22.60
C GLY A 11 2.10 -6.08 -21.61
N ALA A 12 3.25 -5.64 -21.10
CA ALA A 12 4.01 -6.36 -20.08
C ALA A 12 3.24 -6.50 -18.76
N LEU A 13 2.65 -5.40 -18.27
CA LEU A 13 1.78 -5.45 -17.09
C LEU A 13 0.56 -6.34 -17.32
N LYS A 14 -0.08 -6.27 -18.48
CA LYS A 14 -1.18 -7.19 -18.83
C LYS A 14 -0.75 -8.66 -18.82
N GLY A 15 0.45 -8.96 -19.33
CA GLY A 15 1.03 -10.31 -19.25
C GLY A 15 1.19 -10.79 -17.81
N ALA A 16 1.57 -9.89 -16.89
CA ALA A 16 1.68 -10.21 -15.47
C ALA A 16 0.33 -10.44 -14.75
N LEU A 17 -0.79 -9.96 -15.31
CA LEU A 17 -2.14 -10.16 -14.75
C LEU A 17 -2.72 -11.55 -15.01
N GLU A 18 -2.17 -12.29 -15.97
CA GLU A 18 -2.71 -13.55 -16.47
C GLU A 18 -1.94 -14.75 -15.87
N PRO A 19 -2.41 -15.36 -14.76
CA PRO A 19 -2.04 -16.74 -14.52
C PRO A 19 -2.70 -17.61 -15.60
N GLU A 20 -2.00 -18.67 -16.04
CA GLU A 20 -2.55 -19.63 -17.01
C GLU A 20 -4.00 -20.01 -16.63
N PRO A 21 -4.93 -20.09 -17.60
CA PRO A 21 -6.32 -20.40 -17.30
C PRO A 21 -6.41 -21.77 -16.63
N GLN A 22 -6.74 -21.78 -15.33
CA GLN A 22 -7.32 -22.96 -14.71
C GLN A 22 -8.72 -23.12 -15.31
N THR A 23 -8.79 -23.95 -16.33
CA THR A 23 -10.01 -24.23 -17.09
C THR A 23 -11.00 -24.97 -16.19
N GLY A 24 -11.96 -24.23 -15.65
CA GLY A 24 -13.06 -24.82 -14.89
C GLY A 24 -13.75 -23.83 -13.98
N THR A 25 -15.06 -23.95 -13.90
CA THR A 25 -15.84 -23.44 -12.78
C THR A 25 -15.34 -24.17 -11.52
N PRO A 26 -14.84 -23.51 -10.46
CA PRO A 26 -14.33 -24.20 -9.27
C PRO A 26 -15.33 -25.18 -8.62
N GLY A 27 -16.61 -25.11 -8.98
CA GLY A 27 -17.63 -26.05 -8.51
C GLY A 27 -17.95 -25.73 -7.06
N LEU A 28 -18.12 -24.45 -6.75
CA LEU A 28 -18.30 -23.98 -5.39
C LEU A 28 -19.62 -24.50 -4.81
N ASP A 29 -19.57 -24.97 -3.57
CA ASP A 29 -20.77 -25.36 -2.83
C ASP A 29 -21.56 -24.10 -2.44
N PHE A 30 -22.69 -23.88 -3.10
CA PHE A 30 -23.55 -22.72 -2.88
C PHE A 30 -24.26 -22.72 -1.51
N THR A 31 -24.19 -23.83 -0.76
CA THR A 31 -24.74 -23.88 0.60
C THR A 31 -23.78 -23.30 1.64
N GLN A 32 -22.51 -23.08 1.26
CA GLN A 32 -21.46 -22.59 2.15
C GLN A 32 -21.05 -21.17 1.79
N ARG A 33 -20.53 -20.46 2.81
CA ARG A 33 -19.88 -19.17 2.62
C ARG A 33 -18.52 -19.40 1.98
N VAL A 34 -18.15 -18.54 1.05
CA VAL A 34 -16.85 -18.61 0.37
C VAL A 34 -16.03 -17.39 0.74
N GLU A 35 -14.77 -17.62 1.10
CA GLU A 35 -13.82 -16.56 1.42
C GLU A 35 -12.95 -16.24 0.21
N PHE A 36 -12.82 -14.94 -0.07
CA PHE A 36 -12.02 -14.43 -1.16
C PHE A 36 -10.99 -13.44 -0.67
N VAL A 37 -9.79 -13.50 -1.24
CA VAL A 37 -8.85 -12.38 -1.21
C VAL A 37 -9.16 -11.47 -2.39
N VAL A 38 -9.43 -10.19 -2.13
CA VAL A 38 -9.63 -9.19 -3.18
C VAL A 38 -8.29 -8.85 -3.81
N LEU A 39 -8.16 -9.02 -5.11
CA LEU A 39 -6.95 -8.69 -5.86
C LEU A 39 -7.05 -7.30 -6.48
N ALA A 40 -8.23 -6.98 -7.01
CA ALA A 40 -8.50 -5.68 -7.61
C ALA A 40 -10.00 -5.39 -7.70
N VAL A 41 -10.36 -4.11 -7.69
CA VAL A 41 -11.74 -3.66 -7.85
C VAL A 41 -11.87 -2.85 -9.13
N ARG A 42 -12.92 -3.13 -9.90
CA ARG A 42 -13.33 -2.40 -11.10
C ARG A 42 -14.74 -1.85 -10.85
N GLU A 43 -15.21 -1.00 -11.76
CA GLU A 43 -16.49 -0.29 -11.63
C GLU A 43 -17.69 -1.15 -11.23
N ARG A 44 -17.76 -2.41 -11.71
CA ARG A 44 -18.92 -3.29 -11.49
C ARG A 44 -18.58 -4.69 -10.98
N ALA A 45 -17.30 -4.95 -10.69
CA ALA A 45 -16.83 -6.27 -10.31
C ALA A 45 -15.48 -6.18 -9.60
N ALA A 46 -15.13 -7.20 -8.84
CA ALA A 46 -13.79 -7.38 -8.29
C ALA A 46 -13.15 -8.64 -8.88
N ARG A 47 -11.84 -8.61 -9.04
CA ARG A 47 -11.02 -9.79 -9.29
C ARG A 47 -10.58 -10.32 -7.93
N CYS A 48 -10.89 -11.58 -7.70
CA CYS A 48 -10.77 -12.20 -6.38
C CYS A 48 -10.10 -13.56 -6.50
N ARG A 49 -9.24 -13.91 -5.56
CA ARG A 49 -8.66 -15.25 -5.41
C ARG A 49 -9.45 -16.02 -4.36
N VAL A 50 -9.96 -17.19 -4.70
CA VAL A 50 -10.59 -18.10 -3.73
C VAL A 50 -9.55 -18.52 -2.70
N ARG A 51 -9.85 -18.33 -1.42
CA ARG A 51 -8.94 -18.75 -0.34
C ARG A 51 -8.86 -20.29 -0.32
N GLY A 52 -7.65 -20.84 -0.24
CA GLY A 52 -7.40 -22.29 -0.23
C GLY A 52 -7.32 -22.97 -1.61
N ALA A 53 -8.05 -22.50 -2.63
CA ALA A 53 -7.99 -23.06 -3.99
C ALA A 53 -7.04 -22.30 -4.93
N GLY A 54 -6.78 -21.02 -4.67
CA GLY A 54 -5.88 -20.19 -5.49
C GLY A 54 -6.45 -19.75 -6.84
N THR A 55 -7.58 -20.32 -7.27
CA THR A 55 -8.28 -19.93 -8.50
C THR A 55 -8.76 -18.48 -8.44
N ILE A 56 -8.55 -17.73 -9.53
CA ILE A 56 -9.02 -16.35 -9.66
C ILE A 56 -10.39 -16.33 -10.35
N ILE A 57 -11.32 -15.59 -9.76
CA ILE A 57 -12.66 -15.38 -10.30
C ILE A 57 -12.99 -13.89 -10.42
N THR A 58 -14.02 -13.56 -11.19
CA THR A 58 -14.67 -12.25 -11.18
C THR A 58 -15.88 -12.28 -10.26
N LEU A 59 -15.82 -11.57 -9.13
CA LEU A 59 -16.94 -11.40 -8.20
C LEU A 59 -17.81 -10.20 -8.64
N ARG A 60 -19.12 -10.43 -8.74
CA ARG A 60 -20.14 -9.39 -8.90
C ARG A 60 -21.04 -9.38 -7.67
N ALA A 61 -20.96 -8.32 -6.89
CA ALA A 61 -21.78 -8.15 -5.70
C ALA A 61 -22.29 -6.70 -5.59
N HIS A 62 -23.36 -6.50 -4.84
CA HIS A 62 -23.72 -5.16 -4.39
C HIS A 62 -22.59 -4.62 -3.51
N ARG A 63 -22.36 -3.30 -3.55
CA ARG A 63 -21.36 -2.61 -2.69
C ARG A 63 -19.91 -3.05 -2.95
N ILE A 64 -19.60 -3.50 -4.16
CA ILE A 64 -18.24 -3.89 -4.56
C ILE A 64 -17.22 -2.74 -4.46
N TRP A 65 -17.67 -1.49 -4.44
CA TRP A 65 -16.82 -0.31 -4.24
C TRP A 65 -16.44 -0.08 -2.76
N HIS A 66 -16.96 -0.88 -1.83
CA HIS A 66 -16.60 -0.82 -0.40
C HIS A 66 -15.64 -1.94 0.05
N ILE A 67 -15.03 -2.65 -0.90
CA ILE A 67 -13.97 -3.63 -0.65
C ILE A 67 -12.69 -3.17 -1.34
N PHE A 68 -11.54 -3.59 -0.80
CA PHE A 68 -10.25 -3.04 -1.18
C PHE A 68 -9.27 -4.17 -1.51
N PRO A 69 -8.36 -3.99 -2.49
CA PRO A 69 -7.31 -4.98 -2.76
C PRO A 69 -6.57 -5.35 -1.47
N GLY A 70 -6.30 -6.63 -1.27
CA GLY A 70 -5.67 -7.18 -0.06
C GLY A 70 -6.62 -7.45 1.11
N GLU A 71 -7.92 -7.14 1.00
CA GLU A 71 -8.89 -7.56 2.01
C GLU A 71 -9.41 -8.98 1.77
N ILE A 72 -9.80 -9.64 2.87
CA ILE A 72 -10.53 -10.90 2.84
C ILE A 72 -12.03 -10.57 2.94
N VAL A 73 -12.82 -11.13 2.02
CA VAL A 73 -14.27 -10.94 1.98
C VAL A 73 -14.98 -12.27 2.09
N VAL A 74 -15.99 -12.32 2.95
CA VAL A 74 -16.88 -13.47 3.09
C VAL A 74 -18.11 -13.23 2.25
N VAL A 75 -18.36 -14.12 1.29
CA VAL A 75 -19.45 -13.99 0.33
C VAL A 75 -20.41 -15.15 0.45
N ARG A 76 -21.70 -14.85 0.49
CA ARG A 76 -22.77 -15.82 0.26
C ARG A 76 -23.02 -15.92 -1.25
N PRO A 77 -22.68 -17.06 -1.88
CA PRO A 77 -22.79 -17.22 -3.32
C PRO A 77 -24.26 -17.33 -3.76
N HIS A 78 -24.59 -16.77 -4.92
CA HIS A 78 -25.92 -16.88 -5.55
C HIS A 78 -25.87 -17.64 -6.88
N LYS A 79 -24.88 -17.33 -7.72
CA LYS A 79 -24.74 -17.93 -9.05
C LYS A 79 -23.28 -17.93 -9.48
N GLU A 80 -22.81 -19.06 -9.98
CA GLU A 80 -21.51 -19.18 -10.64
C GLU A 80 -21.73 -19.46 -12.13
N TRP A 81 -20.86 -18.89 -12.97
CA TRP A 81 -20.86 -19.18 -14.41
C TRP A 81 -19.49 -18.92 -15.01
N SER A 82 -19.24 -19.49 -16.18
CA SER A 82 -18.01 -19.25 -16.94
C SER A 82 -18.34 -18.48 -18.21
N PHE A 83 -17.54 -17.47 -18.55
CA PHE A 83 -17.68 -16.70 -19.77
C PHE A 83 -16.31 -16.32 -20.32
N ALA A 84 -16.09 -16.59 -21.62
CA ALA A 84 -14.82 -16.34 -22.30
C ALA A 84 -13.59 -16.91 -21.54
N GLY A 85 -13.72 -18.13 -20.98
CA GLY A 85 -12.65 -18.79 -20.24
C GLY A 85 -12.42 -18.27 -18.82
N HIS A 86 -13.18 -17.26 -18.36
CA HIS A 86 -13.10 -16.74 -16.99
C HIS A 86 -14.27 -17.21 -16.13
N SER A 87 -13.97 -17.57 -14.89
CA SER A 87 -14.97 -17.92 -13.87
C SER A 87 -15.53 -16.66 -13.20
N TYR A 88 -16.85 -16.63 -13.03
CA TYR A 88 -17.59 -15.54 -12.43
C TYR A 88 -18.46 -16.07 -11.29
N LEU A 89 -18.61 -15.24 -10.27
CA LEU A 89 -19.53 -15.48 -9.17
C LEU A 89 -20.35 -14.22 -8.93
N SER A 90 -21.65 -14.36 -8.73
CA SER A 90 -22.45 -13.33 -8.08
C SER A 90 -22.86 -13.77 -6.68
N GLY A 91 -22.92 -12.82 -5.76
CA GLY A 91 -23.24 -13.09 -4.36
C GLY A 91 -23.43 -11.81 -3.55
N GLU A 92 -23.63 -12.00 -2.25
CA GLU A 92 -23.71 -10.92 -1.27
C GLU A 92 -22.46 -10.94 -0.38
N ILE A 93 -21.82 -9.77 -0.22
CA ILE A 93 -20.69 -9.61 0.68
C ILE A 93 -21.25 -9.45 2.10
N GLU A 94 -20.98 -10.43 2.97
CA GLU A 94 -21.48 -10.43 4.34
C GLU A 94 -20.51 -9.75 5.31
N SER A 95 -19.20 -9.85 5.05
CA SER A 95 -18.17 -9.18 5.86
C SER A 95 -16.88 -8.95 5.09
N THR A 96 -16.07 -8.01 5.60
CA THR A 96 -14.74 -7.65 5.10
C THR A 96 -13.78 -7.62 6.28
N THR A 97 -12.58 -8.17 6.12
CA THR A 97 -11.55 -8.16 7.15
C THR A 97 -10.18 -7.97 6.51
N LEU A 98 -9.32 -7.20 7.18
CA LEU A 98 -7.91 -7.11 6.84
C LEU A 98 -7.11 -8.02 7.78
N ASP A 99 -6.57 -9.10 7.23
CA ASP A 99 -5.64 -9.99 7.92
C ASP A 99 -4.57 -10.43 6.92
N ALA A 100 -3.47 -9.69 6.89
CA ALA A 100 -2.39 -9.92 5.93
C ALA A 100 -1.78 -11.33 6.05
N ALA A 101 -1.71 -11.89 7.27
CA ALA A 101 -1.18 -13.22 7.50
C ALA A 101 -2.12 -14.30 6.91
N ALA A 102 -3.43 -14.12 7.03
CA ALA A 102 -4.43 -15.04 6.48
C ALA A 102 -4.54 -15.03 4.94
N ILE A 103 -3.97 -14.02 4.25
CA ILE A 103 -3.91 -13.95 2.78
C ILE A 103 -2.97 -15.02 2.21
N GLY A 104 -1.96 -15.44 2.98
CA GLY A 104 -0.96 -16.44 2.56
C GLY A 104 -0.02 -15.94 1.47
N LEU A 105 0.43 -14.68 1.56
CA LEU A 105 1.49 -14.14 0.69
C LEU A 105 2.86 -14.57 1.22
N GLN A 106 3.83 -14.77 0.31
CA GLN A 106 5.24 -14.82 0.71
C GLN A 106 5.67 -13.43 1.18
N PRO A 107 6.23 -13.28 2.40
CA PRO A 107 6.77 -12.01 2.86
C PRO A 107 7.79 -11.42 1.85
N LEU A 108 7.93 -10.11 1.84
CA LEU A 108 8.99 -9.45 1.08
C LEU A 108 10.35 -9.87 1.66
N GLN A 109 11.37 -10.01 0.82
CA GLN A 109 12.71 -10.21 1.35
C GLN A 109 13.13 -8.98 2.17
N LEU A 110 13.79 -9.22 3.30
CA LEU A 110 14.37 -8.19 4.14
C LEU A 110 15.89 -8.40 4.15
N GLU A 111 16.61 -7.52 3.46
CA GLU A 111 18.06 -7.57 3.36
C GLU A 111 18.68 -6.75 4.47
N GLU A 112 19.61 -7.36 5.23
CA GLU A 112 20.46 -6.65 6.18
C GLU A 112 21.56 -5.90 5.43
N LEU A 113 21.77 -4.64 5.79
CA LEU A 113 22.74 -3.74 5.16
C LEU A 113 23.80 -3.32 6.20
N ASP A 114 24.08 -2.01 6.28
CA ASP A 114 25.11 -1.46 7.15
C ASP A 114 24.63 -1.25 8.59
N MET A 115 25.58 -0.88 9.45
CA MET A 115 25.29 -0.41 10.81
C MET A 115 25.17 1.11 10.78
N TRP A 116 23.99 1.63 11.12
CA TRP A 116 23.78 3.05 11.35
C TRP A 116 24.25 3.42 12.76
N ASP A 117 25.04 4.49 12.85
CA ASP A 117 25.49 5.06 14.12
C ASP A 117 24.85 6.44 14.32
N PRO A 118 24.01 6.64 15.36
CA PRO A 118 23.39 7.94 15.62
C PRO A 118 24.41 9.06 15.82
N HIS A 119 25.63 8.77 16.31
CA HIS A 119 26.63 9.82 16.54
C HIS A 119 27.27 10.34 15.26
N GLN A 120 27.12 9.62 14.14
CA GLN A 120 27.60 10.03 12.82
C GLN A 120 26.49 10.67 11.98
N HIS A 121 25.25 10.66 12.48
CA HIS A 121 24.11 11.24 11.80
C HIS A 121 24.05 12.77 11.99
N TYR A 122 23.52 13.46 10.99
CA TYR A 122 23.31 14.91 11.06
C TYR A 122 22.01 15.21 11.80
N TRP A 123 22.10 15.83 12.98
CA TRP A 123 20.95 16.19 13.83
C TRP A 123 20.65 17.69 13.87
N GLY A 124 21.34 18.49 13.07
CA GLY A 124 21.33 19.96 13.15
C GLY A 124 22.75 20.52 13.09
N GLU A 125 22.88 21.84 13.24
CA GLU A 125 24.18 22.50 13.22
C GLU A 125 24.97 22.23 14.51
N GLU A 126 26.30 22.31 14.42
CA GLU A 126 27.18 22.10 15.57
C GLU A 126 26.90 23.16 16.66
N GLY A 127 26.57 22.72 17.87
CA GLY A 127 26.22 23.58 18.99
C GLY A 127 24.72 23.84 19.15
N GLU A 128 23.87 23.40 18.21
CA GLU A 128 22.43 23.39 18.41
C GLU A 128 22.02 22.31 19.41
N ARG A 129 20.95 22.58 20.16
CA ARG A 129 20.39 21.62 21.10
C ARG A 129 19.66 20.52 20.33
N ILE A 130 20.01 19.27 20.60
CA ILE A 130 19.28 18.10 20.10
C ILE A 130 17.80 18.22 20.48
N GLU A 131 16.93 18.07 19.50
CA GLU A 131 15.48 18.08 19.71
C GLU A 131 15.04 16.86 20.55
N GLN A 132 14.03 17.05 21.41
CA GLN A 132 13.64 16.04 22.41
C GLN A 132 13.23 14.69 21.81
N TRP A 133 12.68 14.68 20.58
CA TRP A 133 12.28 13.45 19.92
C TRP A 133 13.49 12.57 19.52
N ALA A 134 14.65 13.19 19.27
CA ALA A 134 15.86 12.50 18.81
C ALA A 134 16.68 11.93 19.98
N GLU A 135 16.60 12.52 21.18
CA GLU A 135 17.30 12.07 22.38
C GLU A 135 17.18 10.54 22.63
N PRO A 136 15.98 9.92 22.65
CA PRO A 136 15.86 8.48 22.88
C PRO A 136 16.42 7.63 21.73
N ILE A 137 16.34 8.13 20.49
CA ILE A 137 16.89 7.46 19.31
C ILE A 137 18.42 7.45 19.35
N ILE A 138 19.05 8.56 19.78
CA ILE A 138 20.49 8.64 19.94
C ILE A 138 20.94 7.76 21.11
N ALA A 139 20.24 7.81 22.24
CA ALA A 139 20.55 7.00 23.42
C ALA A 139 20.46 5.48 23.16
N ARG A 140 19.62 5.05 22.20
CA ARG A 140 19.54 3.66 21.75
C ARG A 140 20.85 3.16 21.13
N GLY A 141 21.66 4.06 20.56
CA GLY A 141 22.95 3.71 19.94
C GLY A 141 22.82 3.06 18.54
N PRO A 142 23.90 2.42 18.07
CA PRO A 142 23.96 1.87 16.72
C PRO A 142 22.90 0.79 16.45
N ARG A 143 22.35 0.79 15.23
CA ARG A 143 21.30 -0.13 14.77
C ARG A 143 21.53 -0.58 13.34
N ARG A 144 21.10 -1.80 13.01
CA ARG A 144 21.19 -2.35 11.66
C ARG A 144 20.19 -1.68 10.71
N GLU A 145 20.66 -1.32 9.53
CA GLU A 145 19.82 -0.87 8.43
C GLU A 145 19.34 -2.06 7.61
N PHE A 146 18.12 -1.97 7.12
CA PHE A 146 17.52 -2.99 6.27
C PHE A 146 16.88 -2.37 5.03
N ARG A 147 16.83 -3.19 3.99
CA ARG A 147 16.10 -2.90 2.75
C ARG A 147 15.03 -3.97 2.53
N LEU A 148 13.79 -3.53 2.39
CA LEU A 148 12.69 -4.36 1.91
C LEU A 148 12.85 -4.61 0.41
N GLN A 149 12.46 -5.79 -0.06
CA GLN A 149 12.33 -6.06 -1.49
C GLN A 149 11.30 -5.12 -2.12
N HIS A 150 11.70 -4.42 -3.18
CA HIS A 150 10.75 -3.74 -4.04
C HIS A 150 10.06 -4.73 -4.98
N MET A 151 8.73 -4.64 -5.03
CA MET A 151 7.89 -5.45 -5.93
C MET A 151 7.14 -4.53 -6.88
N LEU A 152 7.55 -4.56 -8.16
CA LEU A 152 6.91 -3.81 -9.23
C LEU A 152 6.54 -4.77 -10.37
N PRO A 153 5.28 -5.24 -10.43
CA PRO A 153 4.85 -6.14 -11.50
C PRO A 153 4.87 -5.48 -12.87
N GLY A 154 5.15 -6.27 -13.91
CA GLY A 154 5.06 -5.81 -15.30
C GLY A 154 6.31 -5.10 -15.82
N GLU A 155 7.49 -5.33 -15.24
CA GLU A 155 8.77 -4.84 -15.78
C GLU A 155 8.88 -5.17 -17.28
N ASP A 156 9.00 -4.12 -18.11
CA ASP A 156 9.15 -4.25 -19.55
C ASP A 156 10.63 -4.30 -19.92
N THR A 157 11.11 -5.47 -20.32
CA THR A 157 12.50 -5.65 -20.81
C THR A 157 12.85 -4.77 -22.02
N GLN A 158 11.85 -4.30 -22.77
CA GLN A 158 12.03 -3.44 -23.94
C GLN A 158 11.96 -1.94 -23.61
N ASP A 159 11.40 -1.58 -22.46
CA ASP A 159 11.39 -0.22 -21.93
C ASP A 159 11.74 -0.21 -20.44
N PRO A 160 13.04 -0.32 -20.09
CA PRO A 160 13.51 -0.39 -18.70
C PRO A 160 13.23 0.88 -17.88
N PHE A 161 12.76 1.95 -18.51
CA PHE A 161 12.41 3.22 -17.86
C PHE A 161 10.91 3.38 -17.65
N TRP A 162 10.09 2.46 -18.17
CA TRP A 162 8.66 2.49 -17.93
C TRP A 162 8.36 2.07 -16.50
N ASP A 163 7.73 2.98 -15.76
CA ASP A 163 7.28 2.76 -14.40
C ASP A 163 5.75 2.98 -14.33
N PRO A 164 4.97 1.93 -14.05
CA PRO A 164 3.51 2.03 -13.99
C PRO A 164 3.01 2.90 -12.82
N ILE A 165 3.81 3.11 -11.77
CA ILE A 165 3.49 4.04 -10.68
C ILE A 165 3.63 5.47 -11.18
N ILE A 166 4.72 5.80 -11.87
CA ILE A 166 4.91 7.13 -12.48
C ILE A 166 3.79 7.40 -13.48
N GLU A 167 3.49 6.44 -14.37
CA GLU A 167 2.39 6.58 -15.33
C GLU A 167 1.04 6.84 -14.62
N ALA A 168 0.74 6.10 -13.54
CA ALA A 168 -0.48 6.33 -12.77
C ALA A 168 -0.54 7.75 -12.19
N MET A 169 0.58 8.29 -11.70
CA MET A 169 0.64 9.65 -11.16
C MET A 169 0.49 10.71 -12.26
N GLU A 170 1.13 10.53 -13.41
CA GLU A 170 0.97 11.42 -14.58
C GLU A 170 -0.47 11.43 -15.09
N LEU A 171 -1.15 10.27 -15.09
CA LEU A 171 -2.57 10.16 -15.43
C LEU A 171 -3.43 10.95 -14.45
N LYS A 172 -3.20 10.81 -13.13
CA LYS A 172 -3.91 11.57 -12.11
C LYS A 172 -3.68 13.08 -12.28
N ASP A 173 -2.45 13.51 -12.49
CA ASP A 173 -2.11 14.94 -12.64
C ASP A 173 -2.70 15.54 -13.91
N SER A 174 -2.89 14.72 -14.95
CA SER A 174 -3.62 15.08 -16.17
C SER A 174 -5.15 15.01 -16.03
N GLY A 175 -5.69 14.75 -14.83
CA GLY A 175 -7.13 14.66 -14.53
C GLY A 175 -7.77 13.30 -14.83
N ASN A 176 -6.99 12.30 -15.24
CA ASN A 176 -7.45 10.94 -15.57
C ASN A 176 -7.40 10.00 -14.36
N SER A 177 -7.93 10.44 -13.20
CA SER A 177 -7.83 9.70 -11.93
C SER A 177 -8.45 8.29 -11.98
N LYS A 178 -9.47 8.07 -12.82
CA LYS A 178 -10.04 6.73 -13.02
C LYS A 178 -9.03 5.77 -13.64
N GLU A 179 -8.27 6.23 -14.64
CA GLU A 179 -7.27 5.39 -15.29
C GLU A 179 -6.01 5.22 -14.45
N ALA A 180 -5.61 6.24 -13.69
CA ALA A 180 -4.62 6.11 -12.64
C ALA A 180 -4.99 4.98 -11.65
N CYS A 181 -6.23 5.00 -11.14
CA CYS A 181 -6.74 3.95 -10.26
C CYS A 181 -6.74 2.57 -10.92
N ASN A 182 -7.12 2.47 -12.20
CA ASN A 182 -7.09 1.19 -12.92
C ASN A 182 -5.67 0.61 -13.04
N VAL A 183 -4.66 1.43 -13.34
CA VAL A 183 -3.25 0.99 -13.39
C VAL A 183 -2.79 0.46 -12.03
N LEU A 184 -3.06 1.19 -10.95
CA LEU A 184 -2.69 0.76 -9.60
C LEU A 184 -3.44 -0.52 -9.17
N MET A 185 -4.71 -0.66 -9.58
CA MET A 185 -5.47 -1.88 -9.35
C MET A 185 -4.98 -3.05 -10.19
N ASP A 186 -4.42 -2.82 -11.39
CA ASP A 186 -3.75 -3.86 -12.17
C ASP A 186 -2.47 -4.32 -11.44
N LEU A 187 -1.67 -3.39 -10.89
CA LEU A 187 -0.49 -3.76 -10.09
C LEU A 187 -0.86 -4.63 -8.87
N CYS A 188 -1.90 -4.25 -8.12
CA CYS A 188 -2.40 -5.06 -7.01
C CYS A 188 -2.89 -6.45 -7.46
N GLN A 189 -3.51 -6.54 -8.65
CA GLN A 189 -3.96 -7.82 -9.19
C GLN A 189 -2.79 -8.73 -9.55
N ALA A 190 -1.73 -8.17 -10.13
CA ALA A 190 -0.54 -8.91 -10.52
C ALA A 190 0.24 -9.39 -9.28
N ASP A 191 0.47 -8.52 -8.30
CA ASP A 191 1.04 -8.89 -7.01
C ASP A 191 0.60 -7.92 -5.90
N LEU A 192 -0.15 -8.44 -4.93
CA LEU A 192 -0.58 -7.67 -3.76
C LEU A 192 0.58 -7.14 -2.92
N ARG A 193 1.80 -7.68 -3.10
CA ARG A 193 3.03 -7.23 -2.44
C ARG A 193 3.60 -5.96 -3.06
N CYS A 194 3.03 -5.45 -4.16
CA CYS A 194 3.33 -4.12 -4.68
C CYS A 194 2.81 -3.04 -3.70
N LEU A 195 3.61 -2.72 -2.69
CA LEU A 195 3.24 -1.76 -1.64
C LEU A 195 3.02 -0.36 -2.20
N ASP A 196 3.68 0.00 -3.30
CA ASP A 196 3.57 1.33 -3.89
C ASP A 196 2.20 1.52 -4.53
N ALA A 197 1.61 0.46 -5.10
CA ALA A 197 0.23 0.49 -5.58
C ALA A 197 -0.75 0.79 -4.45
N HIS A 198 -0.59 0.19 -3.27
CA HIS A 198 -1.41 0.48 -2.09
C HIS A 198 -1.20 1.91 -1.57
N ALA A 199 0.05 2.38 -1.50
CA ALA A 199 0.37 3.74 -1.10
C ALA A 199 -0.32 4.76 -2.03
N HIS A 200 -0.21 4.57 -3.34
CA HIS A 200 -0.77 5.49 -4.32
C HIS A 200 -2.30 5.38 -4.44
N LEU A 201 -2.91 4.21 -4.24
CA LEU A 201 -4.37 4.10 -4.11
C LEU A 201 -4.88 4.86 -2.87
N GLY A 202 -4.17 4.75 -1.75
CA GLY A 202 -4.43 5.55 -0.56
C GLY A 202 -4.33 7.05 -0.85
N TYR A 203 -3.32 7.46 -1.60
CA TYR A 203 -3.13 8.85 -2.01
C TYR A 203 -4.28 9.38 -2.88
N LEU A 204 -4.73 8.62 -3.89
CA LEU A 204 -5.85 8.99 -4.74
C LEU A 204 -7.16 9.19 -3.95
N ALA A 205 -7.37 8.38 -2.91
CA ALA A 205 -8.56 8.46 -2.05
C ALA A 205 -8.42 9.53 -0.95
N PHE A 206 -7.19 9.91 -0.58
CA PHE A 206 -6.90 10.66 0.64
C PHE A 206 -7.72 11.93 0.72
N ASP A 207 -7.62 12.82 -0.27
CA ASP A 207 -8.24 14.16 -0.21
C ASP A 207 -9.76 14.10 -0.01
N HIS A 208 -10.43 13.11 -0.59
CA HIS A 208 -11.88 13.00 -0.61
C HIS A 208 -12.46 12.13 0.52
N THR A 209 -11.82 10.99 0.79
CA THR A 209 -12.39 9.93 1.64
C THR A 209 -11.31 9.30 2.54
N PRO A 210 -10.93 9.94 3.67
CA PRO A 210 -9.91 9.39 4.58
C PRO A 210 -10.27 8.00 5.14
N LYS A 211 -11.57 7.67 5.21
CA LYS A 211 -12.06 6.34 5.62
C LYS A 211 -11.79 5.24 4.59
N GLU A 212 -11.60 5.60 3.33
CA GLU A 212 -11.25 4.66 2.25
C GLU A 212 -9.72 4.62 2.09
N ALA A 213 -9.07 5.78 2.08
CA ALA A 213 -7.62 5.91 2.01
C ALA A 213 -6.91 5.10 3.10
N ILE A 214 -7.41 5.15 4.35
CA ILE A 214 -6.82 4.40 5.46
C ILE A 214 -6.79 2.88 5.22
N ARG A 215 -7.74 2.33 4.45
CA ARG A 215 -7.82 0.89 4.17
C ARG A 215 -6.72 0.48 3.20
N HIS A 216 -6.46 1.27 2.16
CA HIS A 216 -5.34 1.04 1.25
C HIS A 216 -4.00 1.07 1.98
N TYR A 217 -3.76 2.11 2.79
CA TYR A 217 -2.53 2.21 3.57
C TYR A 217 -2.40 1.07 4.60
N ALA A 218 -3.49 0.69 5.27
CA ALA A 218 -3.49 -0.41 6.22
C ALA A 218 -3.14 -1.75 5.56
N VAL A 219 -3.63 -2.01 4.34
CA VAL A 219 -3.25 -3.20 3.57
C VAL A 219 -1.75 -3.20 3.29
N GLY A 220 -1.20 -2.11 2.75
CA GLY A 220 0.23 -2.01 2.45
C GLY A 220 1.11 -2.18 3.70
N LEU A 221 0.71 -1.57 4.83
CA LEU A 221 1.36 -1.77 6.12
C LEU A 221 1.28 -3.21 6.61
N GLY A 222 0.11 -3.84 6.50
CA GLY A 222 -0.10 -5.22 6.92
C GLY A 222 0.77 -6.19 6.13
N ILE A 223 0.81 -6.03 4.80
CA ILE A 223 1.60 -6.90 3.90
C ILE A 223 3.10 -6.67 4.11
N GLY A 224 3.57 -5.40 4.11
CA GLY A 224 4.99 -5.10 4.34
C GLY A 224 5.45 -5.56 5.72
N GLY A 225 4.59 -5.41 6.73
CA GLY A 225 4.84 -5.82 8.11
C GLY A 225 5.05 -7.33 8.29
N LEU A 226 4.57 -8.18 7.37
CA LEU A 226 4.85 -9.63 7.40
C LEU A 226 6.35 -9.96 7.29
N SER A 227 7.13 -9.02 6.75
CA SER A 227 8.56 -9.17 6.49
C SER A 227 9.42 -8.73 7.67
N LEU A 228 8.82 -7.99 8.62
CA LEU A 228 9.53 -7.44 9.76
C LEU A 228 9.37 -8.38 10.98
N PRO A 229 10.46 -8.75 11.66
CA PRO A 229 10.40 -9.42 12.95
C PRO A 229 9.49 -8.69 13.96
N ASN A 230 8.92 -9.40 14.92
CA ASN A 230 8.19 -8.78 16.01
C ASN A 230 8.76 -9.22 17.37
N PRO A 231 9.45 -8.33 18.12
CA PRO A 231 9.71 -6.93 17.79
C PRO A 231 10.76 -6.75 16.67
N PHE A 232 10.66 -5.64 15.92
CA PHE A 232 11.67 -5.19 14.98
C PHE A 232 12.45 -4.02 15.59
N ASP A 233 13.77 -4.11 15.58
CA ASP A 233 14.69 -3.18 16.24
C ASP A 233 15.75 -2.61 15.26
N GLY A 234 15.48 -2.77 13.96
CA GLY A 234 16.28 -2.24 12.87
C GLY A 234 15.72 -0.93 12.30
N LEU A 235 16.40 -0.42 11.28
CA LEU A 235 16.02 0.76 10.52
C LEU A 235 15.53 0.37 9.13
N LEU A 236 14.63 1.18 8.59
CA LEU A 236 14.26 1.22 7.18
C LEU A 236 14.53 2.64 6.64
N PRO A 237 15.80 2.97 6.33
CA PRO A 237 16.14 4.32 5.87
C PRO A 237 15.46 4.66 4.55
N TRP A 238 14.98 5.90 4.41
CA TRP A 238 14.37 6.43 3.17
C TRP A 238 15.35 6.44 1.98
N GLY A 239 16.65 6.50 2.25
CA GLY A 239 17.72 6.49 1.25
C GLY A 239 17.70 5.22 0.38
N TYR A 240 17.22 4.10 0.92
CA TYR A 240 16.96 2.90 0.15
C TYR A 240 15.57 3.02 -0.49
N ILE A 241 15.53 3.23 -1.81
CA ILE A 241 14.30 3.51 -2.57
C ILE A 241 13.23 2.44 -2.33
N ASP A 242 13.65 1.19 -2.19
CA ASP A 242 12.77 0.04 -1.96
C ASP A 242 11.99 0.10 -0.62
N ASN A 243 12.46 0.88 0.36
CA ASN A 243 11.76 1.09 1.62
C ASN A 243 10.62 2.11 1.51
N ARG A 244 10.68 3.01 0.51
CA ARG A 244 9.76 4.15 0.39
C ARG A 244 8.31 3.74 0.26
N PRO A 245 7.92 2.70 -0.49
CA PRO A 245 6.52 2.25 -0.53
C PRO A 245 5.94 1.90 0.85
N PHE A 246 6.71 1.22 1.70
CA PHE A 246 6.28 0.87 3.05
C PHE A 246 6.17 2.12 3.95
N LEU A 247 7.16 3.01 3.88
CA LEU A 247 7.18 4.27 4.64
C LEU A 247 6.08 5.24 4.18
N ARG A 248 5.74 5.29 2.89
CA ARG A 248 4.60 6.03 2.34
C ARG A 248 3.28 5.47 2.87
N CYS A 249 3.13 4.14 2.92
CA CYS A 249 1.97 3.51 3.56
C CYS A 249 1.85 3.91 5.04
N MET A 250 2.96 3.87 5.79
CA MET A 250 2.99 4.27 7.19
C MET A 250 2.58 5.73 7.40
N HIS A 251 3.16 6.62 6.61
CA HIS A 251 2.87 8.04 6.66
C HIS A 251 1.40 8.34 6.33
N GLY A 252 0.92 7.81 5.20
CA GLY A 252 -0.47 7.98 4.77
C GLY A 252 -1.48 7.43 5.76
N TYR A 253 -1.18 6.29 6.40
CA TYR A 253 -1.99 5.71 7.47
C TYR A 253 -2.06 6.65 8.68
N GLY A 254 -0.93 7.17 9.16
CA GLY A 254 -0.86 8.13 10.25
C GLY A 254 -1.64 9.42 9.96
N LEU A 255 -1.51 9.97 8.74
CA LEU A 255 -2.28 11.14 8.31
C LEU A 255 -3.79 10.85 8.30
N CYS A 256 -4.20 9.67 7.83
CA CYS A 256 -5.62 9.28 7.86
C CYS A 256 -6.14 9.15 9.29
N LEU A 257 -5.38 8.53 10.19
CA LEU A 257 -5.74 8.43 11.61
C LEU A 257 -5.97 9.81 12.21
N TRP A 258 -5.05 10.73 11.97
CA TRP A 258 -5.15 12.10 12.47
C TRP A 258 -6.35 12.85 11.86
N ARG A 259 -6.60 12.73 10.55
CA ARG A 259 -7.83 13.26 9.90
C ARG A 259 -9.12 12.70 10.46
N LEU A 260 -9.09 11.46 10.94
CA LEU A 260 -10.22 10.79 11.57
C LEU A 260 -10.32 11.07 13.09
N GLY A 261 -9.47 11.95 13.63
CA GLY A 261 -9.45 12.30 15.05
C GLY A 261 -8.87 11.22 15.97
N ARG A 262 -8.20 10.21 15.41
CA ARG A 262 -7.55 9.11 16.14
C ARG A 262 -6.13 9.50 16.53
N PHE A 263 -6.02 10.54 17.38
CA PHE A 263 -4.75 11.19 17.74
C PHE A 263 -3.73 10.21 18.32
N ASP A 264 -4.12 9.45 19.34
CA ASP A 264 -3.20 8.57 20.07
C ASP A 264 -2.62 7.47 19.16
N GLU A 265 -3.42 6.98 18.19
CA GLU A 265 -2.96 6.01 17.20
C GLU A 265 -2.06 6.66 16.15
N ALA A 266 -2.36 7.89 15.73
CA ALA A 266 -1.54 8.63 14.79
C ALA A 266 -0.16 8.93 15.38
N GLU A 267 -0.10 9.34 16.65
CA GLU A 267 1.14 9.56 17.39
C GLU A 267 2.01 8.31 17.38
N GLN A 268 1.46 7.16 17.76
CA GLN A 268 2.20 5.88 17.77
C GLN A 268 2.79 5.53 16.39
N VAL A 269 2.05 5.81 15.31
CA VAL A 269 2.52 5.57 13.95
C VAL A 269 3.69 6.48 13.60
N PHE A 270 3.60 7.77 13.87
CA PHE A 270 4.65 8.73 13.54
C PHE A 270 5.88 8.60 14.44
N GLU A 271 5.71 8.27 15.72
CA GLU A 271 6.83 7.89 16.58
C GLU A 271 7.56 6.67 16.01
N LYS A 272 6.81 5.62 15.65
CA LYS A 272 7.40 4.43 15.01
C LYS A 272 8.14 4.78 13.72
N MET A 273 7.62 5.71 12.91
CA MET A 273 8.33 6.20 11.71
C MET A 273 9.67 6.84 12.06
N LEU A 274 9.74 7.70 13.09
CA LEU A 274 11.01 8.31 13.52
C LEU A 274 12.01 7.26 14.02
N TRP A 275 11.53 6.22 14.70
CA TRP A 275 12.37 5.10 15.11
C TRP A 275 12.88 4.27 13.92
N LEU A 276 12.08 4.08 12.86
CA LEU A 276 12.45 3.33 11.67
C LEU A 276 13.33 4.12 10.69
N ASN A 277 13.11 5.43 10.56
CA ASN A 277 13.82 6.33 9.66
C ASN A 277 14.16 7.66 10.36
N PRO A 278 15.23 7.70 11.20
CA PRO A 278 15.60 8.88 11.98
C PRO A 278 15.95 10.12 11.16
N THR A 279 16.39 9.95 9.92
CA THR A 279 16.60 11.06 8.96
C THR A 279 15.32 11.86 8.71
N ASP A 280 14.16 11.25 8.97
CA ASP A 280 12.84 11.87 8.95
C ASP A 280 12.56 12.66 7.66
N ASN A 281 12.87 12.03 6.53
CA ASN A 281 12.70 12.63 5.20
C ASN A 281 11.26 13.04 4.88
N GLN A 282 10.29 12.43 5.57
CA GLN A 282 8.87 12.71 5.39
C GLN A 282 8.33 13.74 6.39
N GLY A 283 9.16 14.24 7.32
CA GLY A 283 8.78 15.29 8.27
C GLY A 283 7.79 14.85 9.34
N ALA A 284 7.81 13.57 9.74
CA ALA A 284 6.97 13.03 10.80
C ALA A 284 7.19 13.74 12.14
N ARG A 285 8.39 14.28 12.41
CA ARG A 285 8.66 15.00 13.68
C ARG A 285 7.75 16.20 13.88
N PHE A 286 7.48 16.95 12.81
CA PHE A 286 6.58 18.09 12.84
C PHE A 286 5.13 17.64 13.05
N LEU A 287 4.77 16.42 12.64
CA LEU A 287 3.42 15.90 12.80
C LEU A 287 3.12 15.53 14.25
N VAL A 288 4.08 14.91 14.94
CA VAL A 288 3.94 14.42 16.31
C VAL A 288 3.57 15.55 17.29
N GLU A 289 4.20 16.72 17.18
CA GLU A 289 3.92 17.85 18.08
C GLU A 289 2.48 18.33 18.00
N ASP A 290 1.97 18.56 16.79
CA ASP A 290 0.58 18.98 16.56
C ASP A 290 -0.43 17.92 16.99
N ILE A 291 -0.11 16.64 16.77
CA ILE A 291 -0.95 15.51 17.18
C ILE A 291 -1.03 15.43 18.71
N ARG A 292 0.09 15.59 19.42
CA ARG A 292 0.14 15.62 20.90
C ARG A 292 -0.64 16.80 21.47
N ALA A 293 -0.56 17.96 20.81
CA ALA A 293 -1.36 19.14 21.15
C ALA A 293 -2.84 19.00 20.73
N ARG A 294 -3.22 17.89 20.09
CA ARG A 294 -4.55 17.59 19.54
C ARG A 294 -5.06 18.68 18.59
N VAL A 295 -4.16 19.33 17.86
CA VAL A 295 -4.49 20.26 16.78
C VAL A 295 -5.25 19.46 15.72
N THR A 296 -6.46 19.89 15.37
CA THR A 296 -7.23 19.16 14.37
C THR A 296 -6.60 19.33 12.99
N TRP A 297 -6.85 18.38 12.09
CA TRP A 297 -6.38 18.50 10.71
C TRP A 297 -6.81 19.81 10.03
N ALA A 298 -8.03 20.29 10.34
CA ALA A 298 -8.57 21.52 9.79
C ALA A 298 -7.86 22.76 10.34
N ASP A 299 -7.44 22.74 11.60
CA ASP A 299 -6.79 23.88 12.27
C ASP A 299 -5.32 24.04 11.86
N ARG A 300 -4.65 22.93 11.53
CA ARG A 300 -3.25 22.97 11.06
C ARG A 300 -3.14 23.40 9.60
N ALA A 301 -4.09 22.99 8.75
CA ALA A 301 -3.94 23.11 7.30
C ALA A 301 -3.67 24.56 6.87
N PRO A 302 -2.46 24.88 6.34
CA PRO A 302 -2.36 25.98 5.38
C PRO A 302 -3.07 25.52 4.09
N GLU A 303 -3.52 26.44 3.25
CA GLU A 303 -3.87 26.11 1.86
C GLU A 303 -2.73 25.25 1.24
N ASN A 304 -3.02 24.00 0.85
CA ASN A 304 -2.12 23.03 0.15
C ASN A 304 -1.18 22.11 0.97
N ALA A 305 -1.70 21.34 1.94
CA ALA A 305 -0.96 20.20 2.53
C ALA A 305 -0.86 18.95 1.61
N ALA A 306 -1.56 18.91 0.47
CA ALA A 306 -1.63 17.74 -0.43
C ALA A 306 -0.35 17.47 -1.25
N THR A 307 0.57 18.44 -1.31
CA THR A 307 1.76 18.39 -2.19
C THR A 307 3.00 17.75 -1.51
N GLN A 308 2.94 17.30 -0.26
CA GLN A 308 4.13 16.75 0.42
C GLN A 308 4.16 15.22 0.54
N ALA A 309 3.01 14.55 0.53
CA ALA A 309 2.96 13.09 0.76
C ALA A 309 3.32 12.23 -0.48
N ALA A 310 3.16 12.77 -1.70
CA ALA A 310 3.34 12.02 -2.95
C ALA A 310 4.38 12.60 -3.93
N THR A 311 4.96 13.76 -3.62
CA THR A 311 5.78 14.54 -4.56
C THR A 311 7.26 14.61 -4.19
N LEU A 312 7.68 13.89 -3.13
CA LEU A 312 9.10 13.75 -2.82
C LEU A 312 9.68 12.59 -3.64
N PRO A 313 10.61 12.88 -4.58
CA PRO A 313 11.15 11.90 -5.53
C PRO A 313 11.79 10.73 -4.82
#